data_AF-A0AAU6EV01-F1
#
_entry.id   AF-A0AAU6EV01-F1
#
_cell.length_a   1.000
_cell.length_b   1.000
_cell.length_c   1.000
_cell.angle_alpha   90.00
_cell.angle_beta   90.00
_cell.angle_gamma   90.00
#
_symmetry.space_group_name_H-M   'P 1'
#
loop_
_entity.id
_entity.type
_entity.pdbx_description
1 polymer ?
#
loop_
_entity_poly.entity_id
_entity_poly.type
_entity_poly.pdbx_seq_one_letter_code
_entity_poly.pdbx_strand_id
1 'polypeptide(L)'
;MAEPLKTMVDGVEVEVPNTIPGIRAALPEERREEFVRAINSAGVHEIHAVMRHWMFEVVPDPAADAFLDRLAHEELEKVAVVRGILRERLGGTLTDADFDSGPDVLSNVQRLAAEKMRGPGGDQPIRP
;
A
#
# COMPACT_ATOMS: atom_id res chain seq x y z
N MET A 1 -23.70 2.07 -23.72
CA MET A 1 -22.72 2.18 -22.61
C MET A 1 -23.27 3.22 -21.66
N ALA A 2 -23.23 3.00 -20.35
CA ALA A 2 -23.63 4.04 -19.40
C ALA A 2 -22.41 4.93 -19.14
N GLU A 3 -22.60 6.24 -19.32
CA GLU A 3 -21.55 7.25 -19.23
C GLU A 3 -21.18 7.48 -17.76
N PRO A 4 -19.89 7.49 -17.38
CA PRO A 4 -19.46 7.82 -16.02
C PRO A 4 -20.10 9.11 -15.53
N LEU A 5 -20.50 9.15 -14.26
CA LEU A 5 -21.00 10.40 -13.67
C LEU A 5 -19.79 11.26 -13.29
N LYS A 6 -19.92 12.57 -13.46
CA LYS A 6 -18.91 13.52 -13.00
C LYS A 6 -19.38 14.10 -11.67
N THR A 7 -18.50 14.11 -10.68
CA THR A 7 -18.72 14.79 -9.39
C THR A 7 -17.52 15.67 -9.06
N MET A 8 -17.65 16.51 -8.03
CA MET A 8 -16.61 17.43 -7.60
C MET A 8 -16.11 17.07 -6.21
N VAL A 9 -14.81 16.86 -6.08
CA VAL A 9 -14.10 16.55 -4.82
C VAL A 9 -13.01 17.60 -4.65
N ASP A 10 -13.07 18.37 -3.57
CA ASP A 10 -12.11 19.46 -3.29
C ASP A 10 -11.88 20.45 -4.45
N GLY A 11 -12.93 20.69 -5.26
CA GLY A 11 -12.86 21.58 -6.42
C GLY A 11 -12.29 20.94 -7.69
N VAL A 12 -11.98 19.64 -7.66
CA VAL A 12 -11.53 18.84 -8.82
C VAL A 12 -12.71 18.02 -9.35
N GLU A 13 -12.91 18.07 -10.67
CA GLU A 13 -13.88 17.21 -11.35
C GLU A 13 -13.31 15.79 -11.44
N VAL A 14 -14.01 14.82 -10.85
CA VAL A 14 -13.64 13.40 -10.84
C VAL A 14 -14.76 12.56 -11.46
N GLU A 15 -14.36 11.52 -12.21
CA GLU A 15 -15.29 10.55 -12.78
C GLU A 15 -15.59 9.46 -11.76
N VAL A 16 -16.88 9.15 -11.60
CA VAL A 16 -17.36 8.07 -10.75
C VAL A 16 -18.09 7.02 -11.59
N PRO A 17 -17.82 5.72 -11.36
CA PRO A 17 -18.52 4.66 -12.07
C PRO A 17 -20.01 4.67 -11.72
N ASN A 18 -20.88 4.54 -12.73
CA ASN A 18 -22.34 4.51 -12.54
C ASN A 18 -22.99 3.18 -12.93
N THR A 19 -22.19 2.14 -13.15
CA THR A 19 -22.66 0.79 -13.46
C THR A 19 -22.14 -0.21 -12.44
N ILE A 20 -22.88 -1.30 -12.21
CA ILE A 20 -22.45 -2.39 -11.33
C ILE A 20 -21.06 -2.95 -11.75
N PRO A 21 -20.79 -3.24 -13.04
CA PRO A 21 -19.47 -3.70 -13.45
C PRO A 21 -18.38 -2.63 -13.28
N GLY A 22 -18.71 -1.36 -13.50
CA GLY A 22 -17.77 -0.24 -13.32
C GLY A 22 -17.37 -0.03 -11.85
N ILE A 23 -18.36 -0.03 -10.95
CA ILE A 23 -18.09 0.08 -9.50
C ILE A 23 -17.23 -1.11 -9.03
N ARG A 24 -17.55 -2.33 -9.46
CA ARG A 24 -16.76 -3.52 -9.12
C ARG A 24 -15.32 -3.43 -9.63
N ALA A 25 -15.09 -2.88 -10.82
CA ALA A 25 -13.76 -2.74 -11.39
C ALA A 25 -12.89 -1.71 -10.64
N ALA A 26 -13.52 -0.64 -10.14
CA ALA A 26 -12.85 0.41 -9.37
C ALA A 26 -12.52 0.00 -7.92
N LEU A 27 -13.17 -1.04 -7.38
CA LEU A 27 -12.87 -1.53 -6.04
C LEU A 27 -11.56 -2.35 -5.98
N PRO A 28 -10.81 -2.24 -4.87
CA PRO A 28 -9.74 -3.18 -4.51
C PRO A 28 -10.24 -4.63 -4.52
N GLU A 29 -9.37 -5.58 -4.86
CA GLU A 29 -9.73 -6.98 -5.10
C GLU A 29 -10.43 -7.61 -3.89
N GLU A 30 -9.99 -7.27 -2.69
CA GLU A 30 -10.52 -7.77 -1.42
C GLU A 30 -11.97 -7.34 -1.18
N ARG A 31 -12.36 -6.17 -1.71
CA ARG A 31 -13.71 -5.60 -1.52
C ARG A 31 -14.69 -5.98 -2.62
N ARG A 32 -14.22 -6.55 -3.73
CA ARG A 32 -15.09 -6.95 -4.86
C ARG A 32 -16.11 -7.99 -4.45
N GLU A 33 -15.72 -8.97 -3.64
CA GLU A 33 -16.65 -10.00 -3.17
C GLU A 33 -17.70 -9.44 -2.20
N GLU A 34 -17.28 -8.51 -1.33
CA GLU A 34 -18.18 -7.83 -0.40
C GLU A 34 -19.25 -7.03 -1.15
N PHE A 35 -18.84 -6.29 -2.19
CA PHE A 35 -19.76 -5.60 -3.09
C PHE A 35 -20.75 -6.57 -3.76
N VAL A 36 -20.27 -7.68 -4.32
CA VAL A 36 -21.13 -8.67 -4.96
C VAL A 36 -22.14 -9.26 -3.97
N ARG A 37 -21.72 -9.57 -2.73
CA ARG A 37 -22.63 -10.05 -1.68
C ARG A 37 -23.68 -9.01 -1.33
N ALA A 38 -23.30 -7.75 -1.16
CA ALA A 38 -24.21 -6.66 -0.83
C ALA A 38 -25.28 -6.45 -1.92
N ILE A 39 -24.88 -6.47 -3.20
CA ILE A 39 -25.81 -6.33 -4.32
C ILE A 39 -26.79 -7.50 -4.39
N ASN A 40 -26.32 -8.74 -4.22
CA ASN A 40 -27.18 -9.93 -4.30
C ASN A 40 -28.11 -10.10 -3.09
N SER A 41 -27.80 -9.47 -1.96
CA SER A 41 -28.60 -9.55 -0.72
C SER A 41 -29.58 -8.39 -0.59
N ALA A 42 -29.44 -7.33 -1.38
CA ALA A 42 -30.26 -6.13 -1.28
C ALA A 42 -31.71 -6.40 -1.69
N GLY A 43 -32.66 -5.90 -0.90
CA GLY A 43 -34.05 -5.82 -1.35
C GLY A 43 -34.18 -4.89 -2.56
N VAL A 44 -35.18 -5.13 -3.41
CA VAL A 44 -35.42 -4.33 -4.64
C VAL A 44 -35.57 -2.83 -4.35
N HIS A 45 -36.11 -2.47 -3.19
CA HIS A 45 -36.25 -1.07 -2.77
C HIS A 45 -34.97 -0.47 -2.16
N GLU A 46 -34.01 -1.31 -1.77
CA GLU A 46 -32.78 -0.92 -1.08
C GLU A 46 -31.57 -0.87 -2.01
N ILE A 47 -31.69 -1.46 -3.21
CA ILE A 47 -30.60 -1.54 -4.19
C ILE A 47 -29.98 -0.18 -4.50
N HIS A 48 -30.78 0.89 -4.53
CA HIS A 48 -30.30 2.25 -4.75
C HIS A 48 -29.43 2.77 -3.61
N ALA A 49 -29.75 2.41 -2.36
CA ALA A 49 -28.96 2.79 -1.18
C ALA A 49 -27.62 2.03 -1.16
N VAL A 50 -27.66 0.73 -1.46
CA VAL A 50 -26.45 -0.10 -1.59
C VAL A 50 -25.54 0.43 -2.69
N MET A 51 -26.10 0.70 -3.88
CA MET A 51 -25.33 1.26 -5.00
C MET A 51 -24.73 2.63 -4.67
N ARG A 52 -25.48 3.49 -3.97
CA ARG A 52 -24.96 4.80 -3.54
C ARG A 52 -23.80 4.66 -2.57
N HIS A 53 -23.92 3.79 -1.56
CA HIS A 53 -22.85 3.54 -0.60
C HIS A 53 -21.57 3.11 -1.32
N TRP A 54 -21.64 2.08 -2.16
CA TRP A 54 -20.48 1.56 -2.88
C TRP A 54 -19.92 2.52 -3.93
N MET A 55 -20.75 3.39 -4.52
CA MET A 55 -20.29 4.44 -5.40
C MET A 55 -19.43 5.47 -4.66
N PHE A 56 -19.78 5.82 -3.42
CA PHE A 56 -18.98 6.73 -2.59
C PHE A 56 -17.65 6.13 -2.13
N GLU A 57 -17.62 4.82 -1.88
CA GLU A 57 -16.38 4.10 -1.51
C GLU A 57 -15.33 4.07 -2.63
N VAL A 58 -15.73 4.32 -3.88
CA VAL A 58 -14.84 4.36 -5.05
C VAL A 58 -14.63 5.76 -5.59
N VAL A 59 -15.13 6.80 -4.91
CA VAL A 59 -14.89 8.19 -5.34
C VAL A 59 -13.39 8.47 -5.20
N PRO A 60 -12.71 8.87 -6.28
CA PRO A 60 -11.30 9.26 -6.20
C PRO A 60 -11.13 10.45 -5.26
N ASP A 61 -10.08 10.42 -4.44
CA ASP A 61 -9.64 11.54 -3.60
C ASP A 61 -8.27 12.02 -4.11
N PRO A 62 -8.23 13.03 -5.00
CA PRO A 62 -6.99 13.50 -5.59
C PRO A 62 -5.98 14.05 -4.57
N ALA A 63 -6.45 14.55 -3.43
CA ALA A 63 -5.57 15.08 -2.39
C ALA A 63 -4.89 13.94 -1.63
N ALA A 64 -5.63 12.88 -1.31
CA ALA A 64 -5.06 11.66 -0.73
C ALA A 64 -4.08 10.99 -1.71
N ASP A 65 -4.43 10.89 -2.99
CA ASP A 65 -3.57 10.31 -4.02
C ASP A 65 -2.25 11.08 -4.14
N ALA A 66 -2.31 12.42 -4.25
CA ALA A 66 -1.12 13.27 -4.33
C ALA A 66 -0.24 13.16 -3.06
N PHE A 67 -0.85 12.99 -1.89
CA PHE A 67 -0.13 12.78 -0.64
C PHE A 67 0.60 11.43 -0.64
N LEU A 68 -0.06 10.36 -1.08
CA LEU A 68 0.53 9.02 -1.17
C LEU A 68 1.68 8.98 -2.19
N ASP A 69 1.52 9.62 -3.35
CA ASP A 69 2.57 9.73 -4.37
C ASP A 69 3.81 10.45 -3.83
N ARG A 70 3.59 11.55 -3.12
CA ARG A 70 4.68 12.29 -2.47
C ARG A 70 5.39 11.43 -1.42
N LEU A 71 4.63 10.72 -0.58
CA LEU A 71 5.20 9.83 0.43
C LEU A 71 6.02 8.70 -0.22
N ALA A 72 5.51 8.08 -1.28
CA ALA A 72 6.22 7.06 -2.03
C ALA A 72 7.54 7.58 -2.62
N HIS A 73 7.54 8.81 -3.14
CA HIS A 73 8.75 9.45 -3.64
C HIS A 73 9.77 9.70 -2.52
N GLU A 74 9.35 10.27 -1.40
CA GLU A 74 10.21 10.51 -0.23
C GLU A 74 10.79 9.19 0.32
N GLU A 75 10.02 8.10 0.33
CA GLU A 75 10.52 6.78 0.74
C GLU A 75 11.53 6.20 -0.25
N LEU A 76 11.32 6.34 -1.56
CA LEU A 76 12.30 5.92 -2.58
C LEU A 76 13.63 6.66 -2.44
N GLU A 77 13.60 7.97 -2.14
CA GLU A 77 14.81 8.75 -1.87
C GLU A 77 15.55 8.23 -0.63
N LYS A 78 14.84 7.97 0.47
CA LYS A 78 15.43 7.40 1.69
C LYS A 78 16.04 6.02 1.42
N VAL A 79 15.35 5.17 0.67
CA VAL A 79 15.85 3.85 0.26
C VAL A 79 17.12 3.99 -0.56
N ALA A 80 17.18 4.92 -1.52
CA ALA A 80 18.37 5.18 -2.32
C ALA A 80 19.57 5.62 -1.46
N VAL A 81 19.35 6.52 -0.50
CA VAL A 81 20.38 6.95 0.46
C VAL A 81 20.90 5.77 1.28
N VAL A 82 20.01 4.96 1.84
CA VAL A 82 20.39 3.78 2.64
C VAL A 82 21.17 2.77 1.80
N ARG A 83 20.76 2.51 0.56
CA ARG A 83 21.50 1.64 -0.38
C ARG A 83 22.91 2.16 -0.65
N GLY A 84 23.07 3.48 -0.83
CA GLY A 84 24.38 4.12 -0.99
C GLY A 84 25.30 3.87 0.21
N ILE A 85 24.80 4.12 1.43
CA ILE A 85 25.55 3.91 2.67
C ILE A 85 25.96 2.43 2.83
N LEU A 86 25.05 1.49 2.53
CA LEU A 86 25.34 0.07 2.62
C LEU A 86 26.41 -0.37 1.62
N ARG A 87 26.38 0.14 0.38
CA ARG A 87 27.43 -0.12 -0.61
C ARG A 87 28.80 0.36 -0.13
N GLU A 88 28.88 1.58 0.39
CA GLU A 88 30.13 2.12 0.93
C GLU A 88 30.67 1.28 2.10
N ARG A 89 29.79 0.89 3.02
CA ARG A 89 30.17 0.14 4.23
C ARG A 89 30.52 -1.33 3.96
N LEU A 90 29.93 -1.95 2.95
CA LEU A 90 30.10 -3.37 2.63
C LEU A 90 31.06 -3.64 1.47
N GLY A 91 31.80 -2.62 1.00
CA GLY A 91 32.87 -2.80 0.02
C GLY A 91 32.43 -2.79 -1.44
N GLY A 92 31.26 -2.21 -1.75
CA GLY A 92 30.87 -1.84 -3.12
C GLY A 92 30.39 -2.98 -4.04
N THR A 93 30.29 -4.21 -3.54
CA THR A 93 29.90 -5.38 -4.38
C THR A 93 28.39 -5.58 -4.51
N LEU A 94 27.56 -4.81 -3.79
CA LEU A 94 26.09 -4.96 -3.77
C LEU A 94 25.43 -4.18 -4.92
N THR A 95 24.76 -4.90 -5.81
CA THR A 95 24.00 -4.37 -6.95
C THR A 95 22.56 -4.02 -6.55
N ASP A 96 21.83 -3.27 -7.39
CA ASP A 96 20.39 -3.01 -7.14
C ASP A 96 19.57 -4.31 -7.09
N ALA A 97 19.92 -5.30 -7.93
CA ALA A 97 19.29 -6.61 -7.92
C ALA A 97 19.49 -7.35 -6.58
N ASP A 98 20.65 -7.18 -5.92
CA ASP A 98 20.89 -7.74 -4.59
C ASP A 98 20.03 -7.06 -3.49
N PHE A 99 19.68 -5.79 -3.68
CA PHE A 99 18.76 -5.08 -2.78
C PHE A 99 17.29 -5.41 -3.07
N ASP A 100 16.91 -5.58 -4.34
CA ASP A 100 15.54 -5.83 -4.78
C ASP A 100 15.10 -7.30 -4.58
N SER A 101 16.05 -8.24 -4.54
CA SER A 101 15.81 -9.65 -4.24
C SER A 101 15.86 -9.97 -2.74
N GLY A 102 16.24 -9.00 -1.90
CA GLY A 102 16.30 -9.14 -0.45
C GLY A 102 14.90 -9.30 0.17
N PRO A 103 14.70 -10.16 1.19
CA PRO A 103 13.43 -10.23 1.91
C PRO A 103 13.12 -8.87 2.52
N ASP A 104 11.82 -8.56 2.66
CA ASP A 104 11.25 -7.35 3.26
C ASP A 104 12.25 -6.59 4.15
N VAL A 105 12.76 -5.47 3.65
CA VAL A 105 13.89 -4.73 4.22
C VAL A 105 13.59 -4.33 5.66
N LEU A 106 12.33 -4.02 5.97
CA LEU A 106 11.90 -3.67 7.32
C LEU A 106 12.00 -4.87 8.27
N SER A 107 11.47 -6.03 7.88
CA SER A 107 11.59 -7.28 8.65
C SER A 107 13.06 -7.70 8.84
N ASN A 108 13.90 -7.50 7.82
CA ASN A 108 15.32 -7.82 7.91
C ASN A 108 16.11 -6.85 8.81
N VAL A 109 15.82 -5.55 8.75
CA VAL A 109 16.43 -4.55 9.65
C VAL A 109 16.00 -4.80 11.09
N GLN A 110 14.73 -5.11 11.34
CA GLN A 110 14.22 -5.45 12.67
C GLN A 110 14.86 -6.74 13.21
N ARG A 111 15.01 -7.76 12.35
CA ARG A 111 15.71 -9.01 12.70
C ARG A 111 17.17 -8.75 13.04
N LEU A 112 17.90 -8.01 12.21
CA LEU A 112 19.32 -7.70 12.43
C LEU A 112 19.53 -6.83 13.68
N ALA A 113 18.63 -5.88 13.95
CA ALA A 113 18.63 -5.11 15.18
C ALA A 113 18.39 -6.00 16.41
N ALA A 114 17.47 -6.97 16.31
CA ALA A 114 17.22 -7.95 17.37
C ALA A 114 18.41 -8.89 17.59
N GLU A 115 19.13 -9.31 16.55
CA GLU A 115 20.35 -10.12 16.64
C GLU A 115 21.50 -9.32 17.28
N LYS A 116 21.65 -8.04 16.92
CA LYS A 116 22.69 -7.16 17.47
C LYS A 116 22.45 -6.81 18.93
N MET A 117 21.18 -6.69 19.35
CA MET A 117 20.78 -6.58 20.76
C MET A 117 21.03 -7.87 21.55
N ARG A 118 21.32 -8.99 20.88
CA ARG A 118 21.57 -10.32 21.49
C ARG A 118 23.04 -10.76 21.56
N GLY A 119 24.02 -9.97 21.10
CA GLY A 119 25.45 -10.37 21.18
C GLY A 119 26.29 -9.47 22.09
N PRO A 120 27.46 -9.92 22.62
CA PRO A 120 27.85 -11.23 23.13
C PRO A 120 28.02 -11.12 24.67
N GLY A 121 26.96 -11.36 25.43
CA GLY A 121 26.99 -11.18 26.89
C GLY A 121 26.80 -12.50 27.63
N GLY A 122 27.87 -13.28 27.77
CA GLY A 122 27.91 -14.35 28.78
C GLY A 122 28.47 -15.69 28.31
N ASP A 123 29.77 -15.77 28.03
CA ASP A 123 30.55 -16.95 28.46
C ASP A 123 32.05 -16.59 28.45
N GLN A 124 32.54 -16.10 29.59
CA GLN A 124 33.98 -16.08 29.85
C GLN A 124 34.20 -17.07 31.00
N PRO A 125 34.80 -18.24 30.76
CA PRO A 125 35.02 -19.22 31.80
C PRO A 125 36.08 -18.66 32.76
N ILE A 126 35.65 -18.39 33.99
CA ILE A 126 36.57 -18.16 35.10
C ILE A 126 37.26 -19.49 35.45
N ARG A 127 38.54 -19.61 35.11
CA ARG A 127 39.50 -20.52 35.74
C ARG A 127 40.92 -19.97 35.62
N PRO A 128 41.83 -20.33 36.54
CA PRO A 128 41.70 -21.29 37.64
C PRO A 128 41.44 -20.66 39.01
#